data_AF-A0A397J178-F1
#
_entry.id   AF-A0A397J178-F1
#
_cell.length_a   1.000
_cell.length_b   1.000
_cell.length_c   1.000
_cell.angle_alpha   90.00
_cell.angle_beta   90.00
_cell.angle_gamma   90.00
#
_symmetry.space_group_name_H-M   'P 1'
#
loop_
_entity.id
_entity.type
_entity.pdbx_description
1 polymer ?
#
loop_
_entity_poly.entity_id
_entity_poly.type
_entity_poly.pdbx_seq_one_letter_code
_entity_poly.pdbx_strand_id
1 'polypeptide(L)'
;MISKNSMIVLIFTLIALLLSADNVSAHGRMLEPQIRLAPGDSGNGFTIANGPTRSEPCAGLPAGDILTSYKPGQTVTIQWIITAAHRGNCSIQLSTTGTDSDFQELKSLPNCADTTGQFTTTVTLPATSCNRGTLRFRWDALLTKELYLNCADISIVRNNKKRLDSEKY
;
A
#
# COMPACT_ATOMS: atom_id res chain seq x y z
N MET A 1 -6.94 -47.04 35.46
CA MET A 1 -7.33 -47.60 34.13
C MET A 1 -8.13 -46.54 33.40
N ILE A 2 -7.54 -45.90 32.37
CA ILE A 2 -8.27 -44.98 31.49
C ILE A 2 -9.16 -45.85 30.60
N SER A 3 -10.47 -45.58 30.55
CA SER A 3 -11.38 -46.35 29.70
C SER A 3 -11.03 -46.11 28.23
N LYS A 4 -11.18 -47.14 27.37
CA LYS A 4 -10.92 -47.01 25.92
C LYS A 4 -11.70 -45.85 25.28
N ASN A 5 -12.89 -45.54 25.79
CA ASN A 5 -13.72 -44.43 25.33
C ASN A 5 -13.15 -43.07 25.74
N SER A 6 -12.56 -42.97 26.94
CA SER A 6 -11.89 -41.76 27.44
C SER A 6 -10.60 -41.46 26.67
N MET A 7 -9.90 -42.49 26.17
CA MET A 7 -8.68 -42.32 25.37
C MET A 7 -8.98 -41.84 23.95
N ILE A 8 -10.09 -42.30 23.35
CA ILE A 8 -10.54 -41.86 22.01
C ILE A 8 -10.99 -40.39 22.03
N VAL A 9 -11.74 -39.97 23.06
CA VAL A 9 -12.17 -38.57 23.22
C VAL A 9 -10.97 -37.62 23.39
N LEU A 10 -9.92 -38.04 24.11
CA LEU A 10 -8.69 -37.25 24.28
C LEU A 10 -7.90 -37.08 22.97
N ILE A 11 -7.87 -38.11 22.12
CA ILE A 11 -7.17 -38.05 20.82
C ILE A 11 -7.91 -37.14 19.84
N PHE A 12 -9.26 -37.21 19.79
CA PHE A 12 -10.05 -36.32 18.93
C PHE A 12 -9.99 -34.85 19.35
N THR A 13 -9.89 -34.56 20.65
CA THR A 13 -9.72 -33.19 21.15
C THR A 13 -8.32 -32.62 20.88
N LEU A 14 -7.27 -33.46 20.91
CA LEU A 14 -5.91 -33.02 20.58
C LEU A 14 -5.74 -32.72 19.07
N ILE A 15 -6.37 -33.52 18.20
CA ILE A 15 -6.33 -33.30 16.73
C ILE A 15 -7.08 -32.02 16.34
N ALA A 16 -8.18 -31.70 17.02
CA ALA A 16 -8.94 -30.47 16.75
C ALA A 16 -8.18 -29.19 17.12
N LEU A 17 -7.29 -29.22 18.13
CA LEU A 17 -6.45 -28.07 18.49
C LEU A 17 -5.24 -27.87 17.56
N LEU A 18 -4.82 -28.90 16.82
CA LEU A 18 -3.67 -28.83 15.89
C LEU A 18 -4.05 -28.26 14.51
N LEU A 19 -5.33 -28.02 14.24
CA LEU A 19 -5.83 -27.57 12.93
C LEU A 19 -6.15 -26.07 12.84
N SER A 20 -6.03 -25.31 13.94
CA SER A 20 -6.27 -23.85 13.93
C SER A 20 -4.96 -23.05 13.86
N ALA A 21 -4.15 -23.32 12.82
CA ALA A 21 -3.12 -22.38 12.37
C ALA A 21 -3.72 -21.53 11.25
N ASP A 22 -4.65 -20.65 11.60
CA ASP A 22 -5.08 -19.61 10.69
C ASP A 22 -3.87 -18.69 10.46
N ASN A 23 -3.30 -18.75 9.26
CA ASN A 23 -2.43 -17.69 8.77
C ASN A 23 -3.33 -16.46 8.63
N VAL A 24 -3.53 -15.72 9.71
CA VAL A 24 -4.08 -14.37 9.65
C VAL A 24 -3.00 -13.54 8.96
N SER A 25 -2.98 -13.63 7.63
CA SER A 25 -2.21 -12.68 6.84
C SER A 25 -2.76 -11.32 7.21
N ALA A 26 -1.89 -10.45 7.69
CA ALA A 26 -2.27 -9.10 7.96
C ALA A 26 -2.12 -8.28 6.69
N HIS A 27 -3.22 -7.66 6.27
CA HIS A 27 -3.29 -6.99 5.00
C HIS A 27 -3.49 -5.49 5.24
N GLY A 28 -2.68 -4.70 4.56
CA GLY A 28 -2.90 -3.28 4.42
C GLY A 28 -2.40 -2.82 3.06
N ARG A 29 -3.19 -2.02 2.34
CA ARG A 29 -2.71 -1.44 1.08
C ARG A 29 -3.29 -0.08 0.75
N MET A 30 -2.54 0.71 0.00
CA MET A 30 -3.05 1.91 -0.68
C MET A 30 -4.04 1.51 -1.79
N LEU A 31 -5.13 2.26 -1.89
CA LEU A 31 -6.22 2.10 -2.87
C LEU A 31 -6.20 3.22 -3.93
N GLU A 32 -5.89 4.45 -3.51
CA GLU A 32 -5.78 5.64 -4.38
C GLU A 32 -4.51 6.40 -3.98
N PRO A 33 -3.65 6.78 -4.95
CA PRO A 33 -3.66 6.38 -6.37
C PRO A 33 -3.46 4.88 -6.61
N GLN A 34 -3.79 4.41 -7.81
CA GLN A 34 -3.65 3.00 -8.16
C GLN A 34 -2.20 2.54 -8.04
N ILE A 35 -2.00 1.50 -7.22
CA ILE A 35 -0.68 0.95 -6.91
C ILE A 35 -0.14 0.06 -8.04
N ARG A 36 1.18 -0.11 -8.07
CA ARG A 36 1.87 -1.18 -8.79
C ARG A 36 1.35 -2.51 -8.33
N LEU A 37 1.13 -3.41 -9.27
CA LEU A 37 0.77 -4.80 -9.03
C LEU A 37 1.72 -5.69 -9.81
N ALA A 38 2.17 -6.78 -9.18
CA ALA A 38 2.81 -7.83 -9.95
C ALA A 38 1.79 -8.46 -10.92
N PRO A 39 2.24 -9.00 -12.07
CA PRO A 39 1.36 -9.73 -12.98
C PRO A 39 0.53 -10.79 -12.25
N GLY A 40 -0.80 -10.69 -12.35
CA GLY A 40 -1.74 -11.63 -11.72
C GLY A 40 -2.02 -11.42 -10.23
N ASP A 41 -1.33 -10.49 -9.53
CA ASP A 41 -1.50 -10.32 -8.08
C ASP A 41 -2.94 -9.97 -7.69
N SER A 42 -3.62 -9.13 -8.47
CA SER A 42 -5.04 -8.81 -8.25
C SER A 42 -5.96 -10.03 -8.38
N GLY A 43 -5.67 -10.93 -9.32
CA GLY A 43 -6.40 -12.19 -9.49
C GLY A 43 -6.13 -13.20 -8.36
N ASN A 44 -5.03 -13.02 -7.63
CA ASN A 44 -4.63 -13.84 -6.49
C ASN A 44 -5.01 -13.20 -5.14
N GLY A 45 -5.93 -12.24 -5.11
CA GLY A 45 -6.36 -11.60 -3.86
C GLY A 45 -5.36 -10.59 -3.29
N PHE A 46 -4.48 -10.03 -4.14
CA PHE A 46 -3.49 -9.00 -3.78
C PHE A 46 -2.43 -9.49 -2.78
N THR A 47 -1.96 -10.72 -2.92
CA THR A 47 -0.96 -11.32 -2.01
C THR A 47 0.28 -10.48 -1.77
N ILE A 48 0.79 -9.80 -2.81
CA ILE A 48 1.98 -8.94 -2.69
C ILE A 48 1.58 -7.55 -2.20
N ALA A 49 0.58 -6.94 -2.84
CA ALA A 49 0.16 -5.58 -2.48
C ALA A 49 -0.36 -5.46 -1.05
N ASN A 50 -0.99 -6.51 -0.52
CA ASN A 50 -1.45 -6.54 0.87
C ASN A 50 -0.38 -7.02 1.85
N GLY A 51 0.65 -7.72 1.38
CA GLY A 51 1.57 -8.44 2.23
C GLY A 51 2.67 -7.55 2.82
N PRO A 52 3.25 -7.96 3.95
CA PRO A 52 4.48 -7.35 4.44
C PRO A 52 5.64 -7.67 3.48
N THR A 53 6.67 -6.83 3.48
CA THR A 53 7.83 -6.96 2.61
C THR A 53 9.11 -6.58 3.35
N ARG A 54 10.24 -7.11 2.85
CA ARG A 54 11.60 -6.67 3.21
C ARG A 54 12.30 -5.98 2.04
N SER A 55 11.61 -5.86 0.89
CA SER A 55 12.16 -5.35 -0.35
C SER A 55 11.75 -3.90 -0.54
N GLU A 56 12.63 -2.98 -0.20
CA GLU A 56 12.48 -1.57 -0.52
C GLU A 56 12.79 -1.32 -2.01
N PRO A 57 12.27 -0.24 -2.63
CA PRO A 57 11.35 0.75 -2.06
C PRO A 57 9.86 0.44 -2.22
N CYS A 58 9.49 -0.51 -3.09
CA CYS A 58 8.13 -0.72 -3.55
C CYS A 58 7.75 -2.21 -3.51
N ALA A 59 8.06 -2.88 -2.39
CA ALA A 59 8.00 -4.34 -2.25
C ALA A 59 8.85 -5.09 -3.30
N GLY A 60 9.87 -4.42 -3.86
CA GLY A 60 10.70 -4.94 -4.95
C GLY A 60 10.03 -4.95 -6.33
N LEU A 61 8.83 -4.38 -6.47
CA LEU A 61 8.14 -4.31 -7.75
C LEU A 61 8.82 -3.30 -8.70
N PRO A 62 9.01 -3.66 -9.99
CA PRO A 62 9.53 -2.72 -10.98
C PRO A 62 8.55 -1.56 -11.20
N ALA A 63 9.04 -0.47 -11.78
CA ALA A 63 8.18 0.65 -12.18
C ALA A 63 7.04 0.17 -13.10
N GLY A 64 5.83 0.63 -12.82
CA GLY A 64 4.63 0.33 -13.60
C GLY A 64 4.22 1.48 -14.52
N ASP A 65 3.00 1.36 -15.04
CA ASP A 65 2.37 2.40 -15.85
C ASP A 65 2.00 3.62 -15.01
N ILE A 66 2.16 4.81 -15.60
CA ILE A 66 1.66 6.05 -15.00
C ILE A 66 0.17 6.13 -15.29
N LEU A 67 -0.66 5.81 -14.30
CA LEU A 67 -2.11 5.78 -14.45
C LEU A 67 -2.79 7.07 -13.95
N THR A 68 -2.04 7.92 -13.25
CA THR A 68 -2.57 9.16 -12.70
C THR A 68 -1.60 10.32 -12.95
N SER A 69 -2.14 11.44 -13.42
CA SER A 69 -1.39 12.67 -13.66
C SER A 69 -1.99 13.81 -12.86
N TYR A 70 -1.15 14.52 -12.12
CA TYR A 70 -1.54 15.63 -11.27
C TYR A 70 -0.89 16.94 -11.76
N LYS A 71 -1.42 18.05 -11.27
CA LYS A 71 -0.83 19.37 -11.48
C LYS A 71 0.21 19.66 -10.38
N PRO A 72 1.26 20.44 -10.66
CA PRO A 72 2.15 20.91 -9.61
C PRO A 72 1.38 21.70 -8.54
N GLY A 73 1.70 21.47 -7.26
CA GLY A 73 1.02 22.08 -6.12
C GLY A 73 -0.37 21.53 -5.83
N GLN A 74 -0.84 20.51 -6.56
CA GLN A 74 -2.17 19.94 -6.36
C GLN A 74 -2.24 19.21 -5.01
N THR A 75 -3.31 19.46 -4.25
CA THR A 75 -3.72 18.60 -3.14
C THR A 75 -4.44 17.38 -3.69
N VAL A 76 -3.94 16.19 -3.37
CA VAL A 76 -4.47 14.91 -3.84
C VAL A 76 -4.97 14.08 -2.66
N THR A 77 -6.00 13.27 -2.91
CA THR A 77 -6.52 12.31 -1.95
C THR A 77 -5.67 11.05 -1.99
N ILE A 78 -5.38 10.49 -0.82
CA ILE A 78 -4.77 9.18 -0.65
C ILE A 78 -5.75 8.33 0.14
N GLN A 79 -6.04 7.12 -0.36
CA GLN A 79 -6.91 6.17 0.33
C GLN A 79 -6.15 4.88 0.60
N TRP A 80 -6.38 4.25 1.74
CA TRP A 80 -5.82 2.94 2.06
C TRP A 80 -6.82 2.10 2.84
N ILE A 81 -6.60 0.80 2.87
CA ILE A 81 -7.35 -0.16 3.65
C ILE A 81 -6.42 -0.90 4.61
N ILE A 82 -6.90 -1.16 5.82
CA ILE A 82 -6.29 -2.07 6.80
C ILE A 82 -7.32 -3.15 7.11
N THR A 83 -7.03 -4.41 6.82
CA THR A 83 -7.93 -5.52 7.16
C THR A 83 -7.50 -6.26 8.43
N ALA A 84 -6.24 -6.08 8.86
CA ALA A 84 -5.73 -6.56 10.13
C ALA A 84 -4.90 -5.46 10.79
N ALA A 85 -5.37 -4.96 11.93
CA ALA A 85 -4.73 -3.86 12.62
C ALA A 85 -3.51 -4.35 13.43
N HIS A 86 -2.31 -4.15 12.90
CA HIS A 86 -1.05 -4.38 13.62
C HIS A 86 -0.48 -3.11 14.28
N ARG A 87 -1.29 -2.06 14.36
CA ARG A 87 -0.95 -0.76 14.92
C ARG A 87 0.24 -0.11 14.21
N GLY A 88 0.56 1.10 14.63
CA GLY A 88 1.76 1.80 14.18
C GLY A 88 1.48 2.90 13.18
N ASN A 89 2.56 3.41 12.60
CA ASN A 89 2.55 4.66 11.88
C ASN A 89 2.65 4.40 10.38
N CYS A 90 2.00 5.29 9.62
CA CYS A 90 2.13 5.33 8.18
C CYS A 90 2.79 6.63 7.77
N SER A 91 3.34 6.64 6.56
CA SER A 91 3.75 7.86 5.88
C SER A 91 3.34 7.83 4.42
N ILE A 92 3.02 9.00 3.89
CA ILE A 92 2.89 9.23 2.46
C ILE A 92 4.18 9.90 2.00
N GLN A 93 4.84 9.27 1.04
CA GLN A 93 6.16 9.69 0.57
C GLN A 93 6.15 9.87 -0.95
N LEU A 94 7.04 10.71 -1.46
CA LEU A 94 7.15 11.02 -2.88
C LEU A 94 8.61 10.96 -3.35
N SER A 95 8.85 10.20 -4.41
CA SER A 95 10.07 10.28 -5.22
C SER A 95 9.76 11.02 -6.52
N THR A 96 10.64 11.93 -6.95
CA THR A 96 10.44 12.73 -8.18
C THR A 96 11.47 12.46 -9.27
N THR A 97 12.47 11.62 -8.98
CA THR A 97 13.53 11.22 -9.91
C THR A 97 13.08 10.22 -10.97
N GLY A 98 11.98 9.52 -10.72
CA GLY A 98 11.51 8.41 -11.56
C GLY A 98 12.30 7.11 -11.40
N THR A 99 13.19 7.04 -10.40
CA THR A 99 14.04 5.87 -10.08
C THR A 99 13.83 5.33 -8.67
N ASP A 100 12.79 5.79 -7.97
CA ASP A 100 12.44 5.36 -6.60
C ASP A 100 13.57 5.51 -5.57
N SER A 101 14.40 6.55 -5.72
CA SER A 101 15.63 6.70 -4.91
C SER A 101 15.64 7.89 -3.96
N ASP A 102 14.72 8.84 -4.10
CA ASP A 102 14.74 10.15 -3.41
C ASP A 102 13.49 10.42 -2.55
N PHE A 103 12.86 9.38 -1.99
CA PHE A 103 11.60 9.53 -1.25
C PHE A 103 11.66 10.59 -0.14
N GLN A 104 10.85 11.63 -0.30
CA GLN A 104 10.57 12.65 0.71
C GLN A 104 9.24 12.36 1.38
N GLU A 105 9.16 12.50 2.70
CA GLU A 105 7.89 12.39 3.40
C GLU A 105 7.03 13.63 3.15
N LEU A 106 5.84 13.42 2.58
CA LEU A 106 4.83 14.46 2.41
C LEU A 106 3.92 14.58 3.64
N LYS A 107 3.67 13.45 4.32
CA LYS A 107 2.79 13.41 5.48
C LYS A 107 3.09 12.21 6.39
N SER A 108 3.21 12.50 7.68
CA SER A 108 3.20 11.50 8.75
C SER A 108 1.76 11.22 9.20
N LEU A 109 1.43 9.95 9.42
CA LEU A 109 0.11 9.49 9.86
C LEU A 109 0.28 8.59 11.09
N PRO A 110 0.32 9.16 12.31
CA PRO A 110 0.44 8.37 13.51
C PRO A 110 -0.81 7.50 13.73
N ASN A 111 -0.62 6.27 14.19
CA ASN A 111 -1.71 5.32 14.51
C ASN A 111 -2.67 5.02 13.33
N CYS A 112 -2.22 5.19 12.08
CA CYS A 112 -3.01 4.99 10.86
C CYS A 112 -3.59 3.58 10.67
N ALA A 113 -3.05 2.61 11.43
CA ALA A 113 -3.38 1.19 11.33
C ALA A 113 -3.67 0.58 12.71
N ASP A 114 -4.08 1.42 13.67
CA ASP A 114 -4.52 0.98 15.00
C ASP A 114 -5.92 0.34 14.96
N THR A 115 -6.68 0.58 13.89
CA THR A 115 -7.97 -0.08 13.63
C THR A 115 -8.05 -0.59 12.20
N THR A 116 -8.97 -1.53 11.96
CA THR A 116 -9.31 -2.01 10.62
C THR A 116 -10.30 -1.09 9.95
N GLY A 117 -10.21 -0.93 8.64
CA GLY A 117 -11.15 -0.12 7.86
C GLY A 117 -10.51 0.48 6.62
N GLN A 118 -11.30 1.27 5.91
CA GLN A 118 -10.80 2.16 4.86
C GLN A 118 -10.60 3.55 5.45
N PHE A 119 -9.50 4.17 5.05
CA PHE A 119 -9.09 5.47 5.55
C PHE A 119 -8.73 6.37 4.38
N THR A 120 -8.79 7.68 4.63
CA THR A 120 -8.46 8.68 3.64
C THR A 120 -7.68 9.81 4.26
N THR A 121 -6.81 10.42 3.48
CA THR A 121 -6.12 11.66 3.83
C THR A 121 -5.85 12.46 2.57
N THR A 122 -5.39 13.69 2.74
CA THR A 122 -4.89 14.51 1.64
C THR A 122 -3.44 14.90 1.85
N VAL A 123 -2.70 15.02 0.74
CA VAL A 123 -1.34 15.53 0.69
C VAL A 123 -1.20 16.57 -0.43
N THR A 124 -0.38 17.59 -0.23
CA THR A 124 -0.07 18.58 -1.27
C THR A 124 1.22 18.19 -1.97
N LEU A 125 1.14 18.02 -3.28
CA LEU A 125 2.28 17.70 -4.13
C LEU A 125 3.20 18.93 -4.29
N PRO A 126 4.50 18.75 -4.57
CA PRO A 126 5.40 19.86 -4.83
C PRO A 126 4.96 20.70 -6.04
N ALA A 127 5.36 21.98 -6.06
CA ALA A 127 5.13 22.88 -7.19
C ALA A 127 6.04 22.59 -8.40
N THR A 128 6.98 21.64 -8.27
CA THR A 128 7.87 21.18 -9.33
C THR A 128 7.21 20.10 -10.17
N SER A 129 7.48 20.09 -11.47
CA SER A 129 7.00 19.05 -12.38
C SER A 129 7.94 17.85 -12.42
N CYS A 130 7.37 16.64 -12.59
CA CYS A 130 8.11 15.43 -12.92
C CYS A 130 7.31 14.61 -13.95
N ASN A 131 7.99 14.11 -14.98
CA ASN A 131 7.35 13.26 -15.99
C ASN A 131 7.03 11.87 -15.43
N ARG A 132 7.80 11.42 -14.45
CA ARG A 132 7.56 10.22 -13.66
C ARG A 132 7.95 10.50 -12.21
N GLY A 133 7.04 10.21 -11.30
CA GLY A 133 7.29 10.19 -9.87
C GLY A 133 6.57 9.00 -9.25
N THR A 134 6.84 8.76 -7.97
CA THR A 134 6.30 7.62 -7.25
C THR A 134 5.73 8.10 -5.93
N LEU A 135 4.41 7.97 -5.76
CA LEU A 135 3.76 8.12 -4.46
C LEU A 135 3.83 6.78 -3.73
N ARG A 136 4.32 6.80 -2.50
CA ARG A 136 4.48 5.60 -1.66
C ARG A 136 3.70 5.73 -0.37
N PHE A 137 2.85 4.73 -0.12
CA PHE A 137 2.34 4.45 1.21
C PHE A 137 3.29 3.49 1.89
N ARG A 138 3.80 3.90 3.06
CA ARG A 138 4.61 3.08 3.94
C ARG A 138 3.86 2.89 5.24
N TRP A 139 3.79 1.65 5.74
CA TRP A 139 3.29 1.35 7.07
C TRP A 139 4.31 0.49 7.82
N ASP A 140 4.78 1.03 8.95
CA ASP A 140 5.66 0.35 9.89
C ASP A 140 4.80 -0.27 11.01
N ALA A 141 4.49 -1.56 10.91
CA ALA A 141 3.60 -2.26 11.82
C ALA A 141 4.23 -2.43 13.20
N LEU A 142 3.56 -1.90 14.23
CA LEU A 142 4.14 -1.84 15.57
C LEU A 142 4.22 -3.22 16.23
N LEU A 143 3.15 -4.02 16.10
CA LEU A 143 3.03 -5.30 16.82
C LEU A 143 3.87 -6.41 16.20
N THR A 144 3.90 -6.50 14.87
CA THR A 144 4.60 -7.57 14.14
C THR A 144 5.99 -7.18 13.65
N LYS A 145 6.36 -5.90 13.72
CA LYS A 145 7.62 -5.36 13.16
C LYS A 145 7.75 -5.58 11.65
N GLU A 146 6.61 -5.68 10.98
CA GLU A 146 6.52 -5.83 9.54
C GLU A 146 6.47 -4.45 8.86
N LEU A 147 6.89 -4.45 7.60
CA LEU A 147 6.90 -3.27 6.75
C LEU A 147 5.97 -3.51 5.58
N TYR A 148 5.09 -2.56 5.28
CA TYR A 148 4.21 -2.60 4.12
C TYR A 148 4.55 -1.42 3.23
N LEU A 149 4.76 -1.69 1.94
CA LEU A 149 5.14 -0.70 0.95
C LEU A 149 4.26 -0.85 -0.29
N ASN A 150 3.51 0.20 -0.60
CA ASN A 150 2.81 0.28 -1.89
C ASN A 150 3.21 1.55 -2.61
N CYS A 151 3.53 1.42 -3.88
CA CYS A 151 3.92 2.52 -4.74
C CYS A 151 2.92 2.68 -5.86
N ALA A 152 2.63 3.92 -6.23
CA ALA A 152 1.87 4.28 -7.42
C ALA A 152 2.75 5.17 -8.30
N ASP A 153 2.89 4.82 -9.57
CA ASP A 153 3.57 5.65 -10.56
C ASP A 153 2.65 6.77 -11.02
N ILE A 154 3.12 8.01 -10.90
CA ILE A 154 2.38 9.22 -11.21
C ILE A 154 3.18 10.14 -12.12
N SER A 155 2.52 11.14 -12.71
CA SER A 155 3.21 12.32 -13.25
C SER A 155 2.70 13.59 -12.58
N ILE A 156 3.58 14.59 -12.48
CA ILE A 156 3.24 15.94 -12.02
C ILE A 156 3.58 16.87 -13.16
N VAL A 157 2.58 17.24 -13.96
CA VAL A 157 2.79 18.01 -15.20
C VAL A 157 1.84 19.19 -15.25
N ARG A 158 2.30 20.31 -15.81
CA ARG A 158 1.40 21.40 -16.16
C ARG A 158 0.54 20.91 -17.33
N ASN A 159 -0.78 20.97 -17.20
CA ASN A 159 -1.65 20.79 -18.36
C ASN A 159 -1.23 21.84 -19.39
N ASN A 160 -0.66 21.40 -20.51
CA ASN A 160 -0.56 22.23 -21.70
C ASN A 160 -1.99 22.47 -22.17
N LYS A 161 -2.62 23.56 -21.70
CA LYS A 161 -3.78 24.11 -22.39
C LYS A 161 -3.29 24.35 -23.81
N LYS A 162 -3.76 23.56 -24.80
CA LYS A 162 -3.55 23.89 -26.21
C LYS A 162 -3.88 25.38 -26.32
N ARG A 163 -2.86 26.19 -26.62
CA ARG A 163 -3.08 27.52 -27.16
C ARG A 163 -3.88 27.23 -28.42
N LEU A 164 -5.19 27.49 -28.38
CA LEU A 164 -5.94 27.66 -29.61
C LEU A 164 -5.31 28.91 -30.21
N ASP A 165 -4.32 28.70 -31.06
CA ASP A 165 -3.76 29.74 -31.87
C ASP A 165 -4.90 30.23 -32.76
N SER A 166 -5.45 31.37 -32.33
CA SER A 166 -6.18 32.28 -33.17
C SER A 166 -5.24 32.75 -34.27
N GLU A 167 -5.19 32.02 -35.38
CA GLU A 167 -4.69 32.54 -36.65
C GLU A 167 -5.53 32.00 -37.81
N LYS A 168 -5.93 32.95 -38.66
CA LYS A 168 -6.64 32.88 -39.95
C LYS A 168 -8.17 32.83 -39.90
N TYR A 169 -8.78 34.02 -39.89
CA TYR A 169 -9.38 34.61 -41.10
C TYR A 169 -9.06 36.10 -41.16
#